data_AF-A0A0Q6Z9N4-F1
#
_entry.id   AF-A0A0Q6Z9N4-F1
#
_cell.length_a   1.000
_cell.length_b   1.000
_cell.length_c   1.000
_cell.angle_alpha   90.00
_cell.angle_beta   90.00
_cell.angle_gamma   90.00
#
_symmetry.space_group_name_H-M   'P 1'
#
loop_
_entity.id
_entity.type
_entity.pdbx_description
1 polymer ?
#
loop_
_entity_poly.entity_id
_entity_poly.type
_entity_poly.pdbx_seq_one_letter_code
_entity_poly.pdbx_strand_id
1 'polypeptide(L)'
;MHNALDMLNVCIAPTRLCNLRCDHCYITPELLGDKTQMAEDVYRETFIRIEELFNADRKISKINIELLGGELTMMPIAFWERNLPWTLERMARWDALYDAEAALIWCTNLIFKDAGYIGLLNRMGEQYGYGIDLFVPWEPDTNRFKKDYKLLPRYLQTLEAITGIKRKTLCITMSKAVIEQGPQFVVDTFIPKGITDVTCDMLYPAGSGKAYFQKNCTYGEVSEFIIALRQLLPDHVELSPLVEMESSIRTLTHYHYPGNDTYDIEVEPNGEVTFNSSFTGEESSFATKTLSVRDVSFAAKTIFNNTPELRLRHSMPYEACSTCEFAVVCSGGWAWHKQLPKEMAGLISHGDCAGLKRVWEFAKAQTRLTVSDRSQYLTMVERRQRRGALEAQRLASFVNLGSESELLESEFASDYEGFFSQFGRPRIVAMADGLIHGKTWTERLFFYDAIGSHVRVDASWLERAAVEGGEELFRHIVYRNFHYLNFPLLDVARIVEGKGWGLSKMLDSVTSQLGESSFITGKGRHDELIEFAFKVMTDREAQEVNHAC
;
A
#
# COMPACT_ATOMS: atom_id res chain seq x y z
N MET A 1 7.61 -5.03 -13.91
CA MET A 1 8.29 -3.99 -13.11
C MET A 1 8.26 -4.46 -11.66
N HIS A 2 9.36 -4.28 -10.95
CA HIS A 2 9.45 -4.63 -9.53
C HIS A 2 8.62 -3.64 -8.72
N ASN A 3 7.96 -4.07 -7.64
CA ASN A 3 7.36 -3.18 -6.63
C ASN A 3 7.64 -3.66 -5.20
N ALA A 4 8.56 -3.02 -4.50
CA ALA A 4 8.79 -3.19 -3.07
C ALA A 4 7.84 -2.31 -2.24
N LEU A 5 6.64 -2.83 -2.03
CA LEU A 5 5.72 -2.38 -0.97
C LEU A 5 6.22 -2.89 0.37
N ASP A 6 6.19 -2.05 1.41
CA ASP A 6 6.71 -2.42 2.74
C ASP A 6 6.00 -1.75 3.94
N MET A 7 4.91 -1.01 3.70
CA MET A 7 4.14 -0.39 4.77
C MET A 7 2.90 -1.22 5.15
N LEU A 8 2.69 -1.37 6.46
CA LEU A 8 1.45 -1.86 7.05
C LEU A 8 0.59 -0.66 7.44
N ASN A 9 -0.37 -0.30 6.59
CA ASN A 9 -1.39 0.70 6.92
C ASN A 9 -2.58 0.03 7.61
N VAL A 10 -2.93 0.52 8.79
CA VAL A 10 -4.05 0.00 9.58
C VAL A 10 -4.96 1.13 10.01
N CYS A 11 -6.14 1.10 9.45
CA CYS A 11 -7.21 2.02 9.75
C CYS A 11 -8.06 1.45 10.88
N ILE A 12 -8.09 2.11 12.03
CA ILE A 12 -8.93 1.71 13.16
C ILE A 12 -10.11 2.68 13.20
N ALA A 13 -11.33 2.14 13.16
CA ALA A 13 -12.56 2.90 13.26
C ALA A 13 -13.23 2.67 14.63
N PRO A 14 -12.86 3.42 15.70
CA PRO A 14 -13.49 3.27 17.01
C PRO A 14 -15.00 3.54 16.99
N THR A 15 -15.48 4.34 16.04
CA THR A 15 -16.91 4.58 15.81
C THR A 15 -17.15 5.01 14.38
N ARG A 16 -18.30 4.61 13.80
CA ARG A 16 -18.80 5.16 12.53
C ARG A 16 -19.67 6.40 12.72
N LEU A 17 -20.04 6.73 13.97
CA LEU A 17 -20.85 7.91 14.26
C LEU A 17 -20.11 9.19 13.82
N CYS A 18 -20.75 9.98 12.97
CA CYS A 18 -20.25 11.29 12.58
C CYS A 18 -21.28 12.39 12.88
N ASN A 19 -20.80 13.58 13.19
CA ASN A 19 -21.61 14.79 13.33
C ASN A 19 -21.82 15.55 12.00
N LEU A 20 -21.14 15.13 10.92
CA LEU A 20 -21.29 15.66 9.57
C LEU A 20 -21.85 14.60 8.61
N ARG A 21 -22.30 15.03 7.44
CA ARG A 21 -22.85 14.21 6.35
C ARG A 21 -22.32 14.80 5.05
N CYS A 22 -21.07 14.49 4.74
CA CYS A 22 -20.40 15.03 3.57
C CYS A 22 -20.79 14.23 2.33
N ASP A 23 -21.07 14.90 1.22
CA ASP A 23 -21.60 14.28 0.00
C ASP A 23 -20.57 13.38 -0.70
N HIS A 24 -19.27 13.56 -0.42
CA HIS A 24 -18.17 12.78 -0.97
C HIS A 24 -17.71 11.63 -0.05
N CYS A 25 -18.33 11.46 1.12
CA CYS A 25 -17.84 10.54 2.14
C CYS A 25 -17.92 9.09 1.65
N TYR A 26 -16.83 8.34 1.80
CA TYR A 26 -16.76 6.92 1.45
C TYR A 26 -17.59 6.04 2.42
N ILE A 27 -18.01 6.59 3.56
CA ILE A 27 -18.91 5.94 4.51
C ILE A 27 -20.36 6.14 4.08
N THR A 28 -21.14 5.06 4.13
CA THR A 28 -22.57 5.11 3.81
C THR A 28 -23.35 5.93 4.86
N PRO A 29 -24.42 6.64 4.46
CA PRO A 29 -25.24 7.44 5.39
C PRO A 29 -25.77 6.66 6.60
N GLU A 30 -26.07 5.37 6.42
CA GLU A 30 -26.55 4.46 7.45
C GLU A 30 -25.51 4.26 8.55
N LEU A 31 -24.25 3.98 8.17
CA LEU A 31 -23.14 3.81 9.09
C LEU A 31 -22.79 5.11 9.84
N LEU A 32 -22.90 6.27 9.18
CA LEU A 32 -22.64 7.57 9.82
C LEU A 32 -23.58 7.89 11.00
N GLY A 33 -24.71 7.19 11.09
CA GLY A 33 -25.66 7.27 12.20
C GLY A 33 -25.50 6.18 13.27
N ASP A 34 -24.65 5.18 13.03
CA ASP A 34 -24.44 4.07 13.94
C ASP A 34 -23.73 4.56 15.22
N LYS A 35 -24.34 4.27 16.37
CA LYS A 35 -23.84 4.66 17.69
C LYS A 35 -22.97 3.59 18.33
N THR A 36 -22.71 2.48 17.62
CA THR A 36 -21.78 1.46 18.07
C THR A 36 -20.40 2.07 18.25
N GLN A 37 -19.78 1.72 19.37
CA GLN A 37 -18.47 2.21 19.78
C GLN A 37 -17.59 1.00 20.10
N MET A 38 -16.33 1.10 19.72
CA MET A 38 -15.33 0.07 19.97
C MET A 38 -15.09 -0.04 21.47
N ALA A 39 -15.14 -1.27 21.97
CA ALA A 39 -14.78 -1.56 23.35
C ALA A 39 -13.26 -1.46 23.55
N GLU A 40 -12.85 -1.11 24.76
CA GLU A 40 -11.43 -0.89 25.09
C GLU A 40 -10.58 -2.17 24.92
N ASP A 41 -11.14 -3.34 25.22
CA ASP A 41 -10.47 -4.63 25.02
C ASP A 41 -10.26 -4.92 23.53
N VAL A 42 -11.26 -4.65 22.69
CA VAL A 42 -11.15 -4.78 21.22
C VAL A 42 -10.08 -3.83 20.69
N TYR A 43 -10.11 -2.56 21.10
CA TYR A 43 -9.13 -1.57 20.67
C TYR A 43 -7.69 -1.99 20.99
N ARG A 44 -7.43 -2.45 22.23
CA ARG A 44 -6.08 -2.88 22.61
C ARG A 44 -5.67 -4.19 21.94
N GLU A 45 -6.60 -5.12 21.76
CA GLU A 45 -6.36 -6.37 21.02
C GLU A 45 -5.94 -6.08 19.58
N THR A 46 -6.57 -5.10 18.92
CA THR A 46 -6.17 -4.65 17.57
C THR A 46 -4.69 -4.32 17.50
N PHE A 47 -4.17 -3.53 18.44
CA PHE A 47 -2.74 -3.21 18.50
C PHE A 47 -1.84 -4.42 18.80
N ILE A 48 -2.32 -5.43 19.51
CA ILE A 48 -1.59 -6.70 19.70
C ILE A 48 -1.49 -7.43 18.36
N ARG A 49 -2.61 -7.54 17.64
CA ARG A 49 -2.68 -8.22 16.35
C ARG A 49 -1.90 -7.53 15.22
N ILE A 50 -1.82 -6.21 15.25
CA ILE A 50 -0.98 -5.45 14.32
C ILE A 50 0.50 -5.83 14.50
N GLU A 51 0.97 -5.91 15.75
CA GLU A 51 2.36 -6.32 16.05
C GLU A 51 2.60 -7.79 15.63
N GLU A 52 1.63 -8.68 15.85
CA GLU A 52 1.72 -10.06 15.35
C GLU A 52 1.81 -10.12 13.82
N LEU A 53 1.02 -9.32 13.11
CA LEU A 53 1.04 -9.22 11.65
C LEU A 53 2.37 -8.67 11.13
N PHE A 54 2.85 -7.58 11.72
CA PHE A 54 4.15 -6.98 11.39
C PHE A 54 5.29 -8.00 11.52
N ASN A 55 5.30 -8.78 12.60
CA ASN A 55 6.32 -9.81 12.82
C ASN A 55 6.19 -11.02 11.89
N ALA A 56 4.97 -11.30 11.39
CA ALA A 56 4.71 -12.44 10.52
C ALA A 56 5.11 -12.17 9.05
N ASP A 57 4.88 -10.96 8.52
CA ASP A 57 5.30 -10.59 7.18
C ASP A 57 6.69 -9.96 7.18
N ARG A 58 7.66 -10.72 6.69
CA ARG A 58 9.09 -10.34 6.67
C ARG A 58 9.41 -9.18 5.72
N LYS A 59 8.46 -8.76 4.88
CA LYS A 59 8.63 -7.67 3.92
C LYS A 59 8.35 -6.30 4.53
N ILE A 60 7.56 -6.25 5.59
CA ILE A 60 7.13 -5.00 6.22
C ILE A 60 8.26 -4.39 7.04
N SER A 61 8.40 -3.08 6.90
CA SER A 61 9.42 -2.25 7.58
C SER A 61 8.79 -1.03 8.26
N LYS A 62 7.55 -0.66 7.89
CA LYS A 62 6.85 0.52 8.41
C LYS A 62 5.46 0.15 8.91
N ILE A 63 5.00 0.84 9.95
CA ILE A 63 3.66 0.71 10.52
C ILE A 63 3.01 2.09 10.53
N ASN A 64 1.91 2.25 9.80
CA ASN A 64 1.09 3.45 9.87
C ASN A 64 -0.25 3.09 10.49
N ILE A 65 -0.62 3.78 11.58
CA ILE A 65 -1.90 3.60 12.25
C ILE A 65 -2.73 4.85 12.05
N GLU A 66 -3.85 4.70 11.36
CA GLU A 66 -4.82 5.77 11.22
C GLU A 66 -5.98 5.52 12.18
N LEU A 67 -6.26 6.51 13.02
CA LEU A 67 -7.51 6.58 13.76
C LEU A 67 -8.50 7.35 12.89
N LEU A 68 -9.55 6.68 12.42
CA LEU A 68 -10.59 7.24 11.56
C LEU A 68 -11.98 6.66 11.89
N GLY A 69 -12.85 6.52 10.89
CA GLY A 69 -14.24 6.14 11.02
C GLY A 69 -15.15 7.34 10.73
N GLY A 70 -16.15 7.57 11.57
CA GLY A 70 -17.05 8.71 11.44
C GLY A 70 -16.38 10.01 11.87
N GLU A 71 -16.42 10.30 13.17
CA GLU A 71 -15.66 11.39 13.79
C GLU A 71 -15.15 10.92 15.14
N LEU A 72 -13.82 10.86 15.31
CA LEU A 72 -13.18 10.33 16.52
C LEU A 72 -13.65 11.02 17.81
N THR A 73 -13.95 12.32 17.73
CA THR A 73 -14.42 13.10 18.88
C THR A 73 -15.88 12.82 19.26
N MET A 74 -16.57 11.92 18.54
CA MET A 74 -17.85 11.35 18.92
C MET A 74 -17.74 10.19 19.91
N MET A 75 -16.54 9.62 20.09
CA MET A 75 -16.26 8.74 21.23
C MET A 75 -16.33 9.52 22.55
N PRO A 76 -16.59 8.87 23.69
CA PRO A 76 -16.46 9.53 24.99
C PRO A 76 -15.01 9.92 25.24
N ILE A 77 -14.74 11.15 25.69
CA ILE A 77 -13.37 11.63 25.94
C ILE A 77 -12.60 10.71 26.91
N ALA A 78 -13.29 10.14 27.90
CA ALA A 78 -12.72 9.21 28.87
C ALA A 78 -12.13 7.93 28.22
N PHE A 79 -12.65 7.50 27.05
CA PHE A 79 -12.05 6.39 26.30
C PHE A 79 -10.64 6.75 25.84
N TRP A 80 -10.47 7.94 25.26
CA TRP A 80 -9.17 8.40 24.76
C TRP A 80 -8.20 8.79 25.86
N GLU A 81 -8.68 9.33 26.98
CA GLU A 81 -7.84 9.59 28.15
C GLU A 81 -7.14 8.33 28.68
N ARG A 82 -7.77 7.15 28.51
CA ARG A 82 -7.17 5.87 28.88
C ARG A 82 -6.34 5.24 27.77
N ASN A 83 -6.79 5.34 26.53
CA ASN A 83 -6.21 4.57 25.42
C ASN A 83 -5.18 5.33 24.59
N LEU A 84 -5.31 6.65 24.41
CA LEU A 84 -4.38 7.41 23.59
C LEU A 84 -2.95 7.44 24.17
N PRO A 85 -2.73 7.67 25.49
CA PRO A 85 -1.39 7.55 26.07
C PRO A 85 -0.80 6.14 25.88
N TRP A 86 -1.60 5.10 26.14
CA TRP A 86 -1.19 3.71 25.97
C TRP A 86 -0.80 3.39 24.52
N THR A 87 -1.57 3.89 23.56
CA THR A 87 -1.26 3.76 22.12
C THR A 87 0.06 4.44 21.79
N LEU A 88 0.27 5.69 22.22
CA LEU A 88 1.49 6.44 21.91
C LEU A 88 2.75 5.79 22.53
N GLU A 89 2.64 5.26 23.75
CA GLU A 89 3.71 4.46 24.37
C GLU A 89 4.02 3.17 23.58
N ARG A 90 3.00 2.54 23.01
CA ARG A 90 3.15 1.34 22.18
C ARG A 90 3.79 1.66 20.84
N MET A 91 3.38 2.75 20.19
CA MET A 91 4.00 3.24 18.94
C MET A 91 5.48 3.55 19.14
N ALA A 92 5.83 4.29 20.21
CA ALA A 92 7.22 4.60 20.53
C ALA A 92 8.05 3.33 20.82
N ARG A 93 7.43 2.29 21.38
CA ARG A 93 8.09 1.00 21.58
C ARG A 93 8.36 0.27 20.27
N TRP A 94 7.45 0.32 19.30
CA TRP A 94 7.66 -0.30 17.99
C TRP A 94 8.82 0.34 17.25
N ASP A 95 8.88 1.67 17.26
CA ASP A 95 10.01 2.44 16.71
C ASP A 95 11.35 2.01 17.33
N ALA A 96 11.40 1.89 18.67
CA ALA A 96 12.62 1.52 19.38
C ALA A 96 13.03 0.04 19.26
N LEU A 97 12.08 -0.91 19.20
CA LEU A 97 12.38 -2.35 19.22
C LEU A 97 12.62 -2.96 17.84
N TYR A 98 11.89 -2.47 16.83
CA TYR A 98 11.87 -3.10 15.52
C TYR A 98 12.62 -2.31 14.45
N ASP A 99 13.19 -1.15 14.79
CA ASP A 99 13.75 -0.20 13.82
C ASP A 99 12.72 0.10 12.73
N ALA A 100 11.45 0.19 13.15
CA ALA A 100 10.29 0.32 12.29
C ALA A 100 9.74 1.73 12.38
N GLU A 101 9.58 2.39 11.23
CA GLU A 101 8.95 3.71 11.22
C GLU A 101 7.48 3.55 11.63
N ALA A 102 7.12 4.09 12.80
CA ALA A 102 5.78 3.96 13.38
C ALA A 102 5.12 5.34 13.54
N ALA A 103 3.99 5.55 12.86
CA ALA A 103 3.24 6.82 12.91
C ALA A 103 1.79 6.59 13.35
N LEU A 104 1.30 7.47 14.24
CA LEU A 104 -0.12 7.53 14.62
C LEU A 104 -0.76 8.78 14.03
N ILE A 105 -1.75 8.57 13.17
CA ILE A 105 -2.52 9.63 12.54
C ILE A 105 -3.88 9.74 13.23
N TRP A 106 -4.23 10.95 13.65
CA TRP A 106 -5.55 11.29 14.17
C TRP A 106 -6.35 12.05 13.11
N CYS A 107 -7.29 11.38 12.45
CA CYS A 107 -8.15 11.99 11.44
C CYS A 107 -9.39 12.63 12.09
N THR A 108 -9.61 13.92 11.87
CA THR A 108 -10.79 14.61 12.43
C THR A 108 -11.32 15.75 11.57
N ASN A 109 -12.63 15.98 11.59
CA ASN A 109 -13.26 17.09 10.91
C ASN A 109 -13.20 18.43 11.67
N LEU A 110 -12.58 18.46 12.87
CA LEU A 110 -12.42 19.64 13.73
C LEU A 110 -13.72 20.31 14.23
N ILE A 111 -14.89 19.69 14.05
CA ILE A 111 -16.15 20.21 14.59
C ILE A 111 -16.49 19.50 15.90
N PHE A 112 -15.74 19.77 16.97
CA PHE A 112 -15.87 19.02 18.22
C PHE A 112 -17.14 19.36 18.99
N LYS A 113 -17.89 18.35 19.44
CA LYS A 113 -19.03 18.56 20.36
C LYS A 113 -18.58 18.78 21.81
N ASP A 114 -17.50 18.12 22.21
CA ASP A 114 -16.88 18.24 23.52
C ASP A 114 -15.58 19.06 23.40
N ALA A 115 -15.52 20.21 24.08
CA ALA A 115 -14.36 21.10 24.06
C ALA A 115 -13.13 20.49 24.78
N GLY A 116 -13.31 19.46 25.60
CA GLY A 116 -12.22 18.79 26.32
C GLY A 116 -11.19 18.15 25.39
N TYR A 117 -11.58 17.79 24.15
CA TYR A 117 -10.68 17.20 23.16
C TYR A 117 -9.49 18.10 22.79
N ILE A 118 -9.68 19.43 22.75
CA ILE A 118 -8.58 20.37 22.50
C ILE A 118 -7.52 20.22 23.60
N GLY A 119 -7.97 20.17 24.87
CA GLY A 119 -7.08 19.98 26.01
C GLY A 119 -6.38 18.63 26.00
N LEU A 120 -7.09 17.55 25.63
CA LEU A 120 -6.50 16.22 25.49
C LEU A 120 -5.40 16.20 24.41
N LEU A 121 -5.71 16.66 23.19
CA LEU A 121 -4.78 16.65 22.07
C LEU A 121 -3.54 17.50 22.34
N ASN A 122 -3.70 18.67 22.98
CA ASN A 122 -2.57 19.50 23.38
C ASN A 122 -1.66 18.79 24.39
N ARG A 123 -2.23 18.21 25.45
CA ARG A 123 -1.42 17.46 26.44
C ARG A 123 -0.68 16.29 25.80
N MET A 124 -1.32 15.55 24.90
CA MET A 124 -0.69 14.41 24.23
C MET A 124 0.42 14.85 23.27
N GLY A 125 0.20 15.88 22.45
CA GLY A 125 1.23 16.43 21.57
C GLY A 125 2.43 17.00 22.34
N GLU A 126 2.21 17.68 23.47
CA GLU A 126 3.28 18.17 24.33
C GLU A 126 4.11 17.04 24.95
N GLN A 127 3.44 15.97 25.39
CA GLN A 127 4.08 14.82 26.05
C GLN A 127 4.83 13.91 25.08
N TYR A 128 4.28 13.65 23.90
CA TYR A 128 4.79 12.66 22.94
C TYR A 128 5.43 13.29 21.69
N GLY A 129 5.44 14.62 21.57
CA GLY A 129 6.09 15.35 20.48
C GLY A 129 5.53 14.96 19.11
N TYR A 130 6.38 14.39 18.26
CA TYR A 130 6.04 13.94 16.91
C TYR A 130 5.38 12.55 16.87
N GLY A 131 5.05 11.95 18.03
CA GLY A 131 4.37 10.65 18.09
C GLY A 131 2.92 10.66 17.59
N ILE A 132 2.34 11.83 17.29
CA ILE A 132 0.99 11.99 16.74
C ILE A 132 0.96 13.05 15.64
N ASP A 133 0.29 12.74 14.55
CA ASP A 133 -0.04 13.66 13.46
C ASP A 133 -1.54 13.93 13.44
N LEU A 134 -1.93 15.19 13.25
CA LEU A 134 -3.33 15.59 13.13
C LEU A 134 -3.70 15.79 11.66
N PHE A 135 -4.49 14.87 11.11
CA PHE A 135 -5.00 14.95 9.74
C PHE A 135 -6.35 15.67 9.73
N VAL A 136 -6.41 16.77 8.96
CA VAL A 136 -7.59 17.65 8.91
C VAL A 136 -8.03 17.87 7.45
N PRO A 137 -9.30 17.57 7.10
CA PRO A 137 -9.73 17.51 5.71
C PRO A 137 -10.19 18.87 5.13
N TRP A 138 -9.92 19.08 3.84
CA TRP A 138 -10.41 20.23 3.08
C TRP A 138 -11.02 19.86 1.73
N GLU A 139 -12.32 20.12 1.60
CA GLU A 139 -13.05 20.07 0.34
C GLU A 139 -14.39 20.83 0.50
N PRO A 140 -14.52 22.03 -0.11
CA PRO A 140 -15.51 23.02 0.32
C PRO A 140 -16.95 22.74 -0.16
N ASP A 141 -17.12 22.02 -1.26
CA ASP A 141 -18.37 21.85 -1.99
C ASP A 141 -19.11 20.54 -1.70
N THR A 142 -18.77 19.91 -0.57
CA THR A 142 -19.27 18.57 -0.21
C THR A 142 -20.18 18.57 1.01
N ASN A 143 -20.80 19.72 1.35
CA ASN A 143 -21.62 19.92 2.54
C ASN A 143 -20.86 19.80 3.89
N ARG A 144 -19.52 19.60 3.90
CA ARG A 144 -18.69 19.65 5.12
C ARG A 144 -18.85 20.96 5.85
N PHE A 145 -18.69 22.08 5.16
CA PHE A 145 -18.71 23.42 5.77
C PHE A 145 -20.09 24.08 5.79
N LYS A 146 -21.13 23.36 5.33
CA LYS A 146 -22.48 23.86 5.08
C LYS A 146 -22.51 25.02 4.08
N LYS A 147 -23.71 25.46 3.74
CA LYS A 147 -23.93 26.60 2.84
C LYS A 147 -23.17 27.84 3.36
N ASP A 148 -22.54 28.57 2.44
CA ASP A 148 -21.81 29.82 2.68
C ASP A 148 -20.69 29.70 3.73
N TYR A 149 -20.03 28.54 3.81
CA TYR A 149 -18.91 28.28 4.72
C TYR A 149 -19.24 28.46 6.21
N LYS A 150 -20.50 28.26 6.61
CA LYS A 150 -20.95 28.51 7.99
C LYS A 150 -20.12 27.82 9.08
N LEU A 151 -19.55 26.64 8.82
CA LEU A 151 -18.71 25.93 9.81
C LEU A 151 -17.22 26.26 9.71
N LEU A 152 -16.76 26.95 8.66
CA LEU A 152 -15.35 27.26 8.46
C LEU A 152 -14.75 28.08 9.60
N PRO A 153 -15.39 29.14 10.15
CA PRO A 153 -14.82 29.88 11.28
C PRO A 153 -14.56 29.00 12.51
N ARG A 154 -15.47 28.08 12.83
CA ARG A 154 -15.32 27.15 13.96
C ARG A 154 -14.22 26.11 13.70
N TYR A 155 -14.14 25.61 12.47
CA TYR A 155 -13.08 24.70 12.03
C TYR A 155 -11.70 25.33 12.25
N LEU A 156 -11.51 26.56 11.74
CA LEU A 156 -10.24 27.29 11.84
C LEU A 156 -9.89 27.63 13.29
N GLN A 157 -10.88 28.06 14.09
CA GLN A 157 -10.67 28.31 15.53
C GLN A 157 -10.20 27.05 16.27
N THR A 158 -10.74 25.88 15.93
CA THR A 158 -10.35 24.62 16.56
C THR A 158 -8.93 24.21 16.14
N LEU A 159 -8.60 24.35 14.85
CA LEU A 159 -7.25 24.10 14.33
C LEU A 159 -6.17 24.94 15.04
N GLU A 160 -6.46 26.23 15.22
CA GLU A 160 -5.56 27.18 15.88
C GLU A 160 -5.42 26.91 17.38
N ALA A 161 -6.47 26.39 18.03
CA ALA A 161 -6.46 26.08 19.46
C ALA A 161 -5.66 24.81 19.80
N ILE A 162 -5.41 23.92 18.83
CA ILE A 162 -4.58 22.74 19.01
C ILE A 162 -3.12 23.14 18.76
N THR A 163 -2.37 23.48 19.80
CA THR A 163 -0.98 23.94 19.69
C THR A 163 0.05 22.89 20.11
N GLY A 164 -0.36 21.85 20.86
CA GLY A 164 0.56 20.84 21.38
C GLY A 164 1.03 19.85 20.32
N ILE A 165 0.19 19.56 19.31
CA ILE A 165 0.56 18.68 18.18
C ILE A 165 1.37 19.48 17.17
N LYS A 166 2.59 19.00 16.90
CA LYS A 166 3.56 19.68 16.03
C LYS A 166 3.34 19.47 14.55
N ARG A 167 2.89 18.28 14.16
CA ARG A 167 2.59 17.92 12.76
C ARG A 167 1.10 17.99 12.52
N LYS A 168 0.67 18.82 11.59
CA LYS A 168 -0.72 18.96 11.19
C LYS A 168 -0.80 18.90 9.67
N THR A 169 -1.39 17.83 9.18
CA THR A 169 -1.54 17.58 7.76
C THR A 169 -2.91 18.05 7.27
N LEU A 170 -2.93 18.93 6.28
CA LEU A 170 -4.13 19.28 5.54
C LEU A 170 -4.36 18.24 4.44
N CYS A 171 -5.43 17.45 4.58
CA CYS A 171 -5.83 16.44 3.61
C CYS A 171 -6.84 17.04 2.62
N ILE A 172 -6.36 17.45 1.45
CA ILE A 172 -7.19 18.05 0.43
C ILE A 172 -7.83 16.94 -0.40
N THR A 173 -9.15 16.78 -0.31
CA THR A 173 -9.86 15.91 -1.26
C THR A 173 -10.11 16.71 -2.53
N MET A 174 -9.49 16.29 -3.63
CA MET A 174 -9.51 17.01 -4.90
C MET A 174 -10.93 17.01 -5.48
N SER A 175 -11.56 18.18 -5.44
CA SER A 175 -12.85 18.45 -6.05
C SER A 175 -12.77 19.63 -7.03
N LYS A 176 -13.78 19.81 -7.88
CA LYS A 176 -13.83 20.97 -8.78
C LYS A 176 -13.75 22.30 -8.03
N ALA A 177 -14.39 22.41 -6.87
CA ALA A 177 -14.33 23.65 -6.11
C ALA A 177 -12.94 23.91 -5.51
N VAL A 178 -12.19 22.86 -5.14
CA VAL A 178 -10.77 23.01 -4.76
C VAL A 178 -9.96 23.55 -5.93
N ILE A 179 -10.12 22.95 -7.12
CA ILE A 179 -9.45 23.40 -8.34
C ILE A 179 -9.79 24.86 -8.67
N GLU A 180 -11.08 25.23 -8.62
CA GLU A 180 -11.58 26.58 -8.92
C GLU A 180 -11.11 27.65 -7.92
N GLN A 181 -11.04 27.30 -6.62
CA GLN A 181 -10.48 28.21 -5.62
C GLN A 181 -8.99 28.44 -5.79
N GLY A 182 -8.29 27.41 -6.28
CA GLY A 182 -6.86 27.43 -6.53
C GLY A 182 -6.00 27.33 -5.27
N PRO A 183 -4.69 27.07 -5.45
CA PRO A 183 -3.77 26.76 -4.35
C PRO A 183 -3.48 27.97 -3.44
N GLN A 184 -3.63 29.20 -3.92
CA GLN A 184 -3.41 30.40 -3.10
C GLN A 184 -4.35 30.43 -1.89
N PHE A 185 -5.60 29.99 -2.05
CA PHE A 185 -6.55 29.92 -0.94
C PHE A 185 -6.04 29.01 0.18
N VAL A 186 -5.44 27.87 -0.19
CA VAL A 186 -4.87 26.91 0.78
C VAL A 186 -3.76 27.58 1.57
N VAL A 187 -2.85 28.26 0.88
CA VAL A 187 -1.72 28.96 1.49
C VAL A 187 -2.20 30.05 2.45
N ASP A 188 -3.08 30.93 1.99
CA ASP A 188 -3.53 32.08 2.78
C ASP A 188 -4.39 31.68 3.98
N THR A 189 -5.14 30.58 3.88
CA THR A 189 -6.12 30.18 4.88
C THR A 189 -5.53 29.26 5.95
N PHE A 190 -4.77 28.24 5.54
CA PHE A 190 -4.42 27.13 6.44
C PHE A 190 -2.99 27.20 6.95
N ILE A 191 -2.03 27.66 6.14
CA ILE A 191 -0.62 27.70 6.55
C ILE A 191 -0.40 28.64 7.75
N PRO A 192 -0.95 29.88 7.78
CA PRO A 192 -0.86 30.74 8.97
C PRO A 192 -1.49 30.15 10.24
N LYS A 193 -2.33 29.12 10.10
CA LYS A 193 -3.02 28.44 11.22
C LYS A 193 -2.27 27.21 11.72
N GLY A 194 -1.04 27.03 11.25
CA GLY A 194 -0.12 26.01 11.74
C GLY A 194 -0.28 24.65 11.06
N ILE A 195 -0.79 24.61 9.83
CA ILE A 195 -0.59 23.45 8.95
C ILE A 195 0.88 23.37 8.57
N THR A 196 1.47 22.20 8.74
CA THR A 196 2.88 21.91 8.45
C THR A 196 3.06 21.01 7.23
N ASP A 197 2.00 20.31 6.83
CA ASP A 197 2.05 19.32 5.76
C ASP A 197 0.76 19.40 4.95
N VAL A 198 0.85 19.16 3.64
CA VAL A 198 -0.30 19.08 2.76
C VAL A 198 -0.23 17.78 1.97
N THR A 199 -1.37 17.11 1.87
CA THR A 199 -1.58 15.98 0.95
C THR A 199 -2.82 16.22 0.10
N CYS A 200 -2.85 15.64 -1.08
CA CYS A 200 -3.92 15.83 -2.06
C CYS A 200 -4.47 14.46 -2.49
N ASP A 201 -5.69 14.12 -2.14
CA ASP A 201 -6.26 12.81 -2.48
C ASP A 201 -7.34 12.92 -3.53
N MET A 202 -7.38 11.95 -4.44
CA MET A 202 -8.49 11.82 -5.39
C MET A 202 -9.75 11.35 -4.66
N LEU A 203 -10.91 11.73 -5.19
CA LEU A 203 -12.19 11.23 -4.70
C LEU A 203 -12.30 9.71 -4.84
N TYR A 204 -12.91 9.06 -3.86
CA TYR A 204 -13.24 7.64 -3.89
C TYR A 204 -14.68 7.43 -4.36
N PRO A 205 -14.95 6.55 -5.35
CA PRO A 205 -16.31 6.23 -5.78
C PRO A 205 -16.97 5.19 -4.86
N ALA A 206 -17.02 5.49 -3.57
CA ALA A 206 -17.56 4.63 -2.52
C ALA A 206 -18.57 5.41 -1.66
N GLY A 207 -19.46 4.68 -0.98
CA GLY A 207 -20.47 5.23 -0.07
C GLY A 207 -21.27 6.39 -0.67
N SER A 208 -21.35 7.50 0.08
CA SER A 208 -21.99 8.75 -0.41
C SER A 208 -21.27 9.33 -1.63
N GLY A 209 -19.95 9.13 -1.69
CA GLY A 209 -19.07 9.60 -2.76
C GLY A 209 -19.36 9.03 -4.15
N LYS A 210 -20.05 7.88 -4.27
CA LYS A 210 -20.45 7.30 -5.56
C LYS A 210 -21.18 8.29 -6.46
N ALA A 211 -22.19 8.98 -5.91
CA ALA A 211 -22.98 9.96 -6.67
C ALA A 211 -22.16 11.22 -6.95
N TYR A 212 -21.32 11.61 -6.00
CA TYR A 212 -20.50 12.82 -6.10
C TYR A 212 -19.32 12.67 -7.09
N PHE A 213 -18.81 11.45 -7.29
CA PHE A 213 -17.69 11.15 -8.19
C PHE A 213 -17.92 11.58 -9.64
N GLN A 214 -19.17 11.75 -10.08
CA GLN A 214 -19.46 12.32 -11.40
C GLN A 214 -18.97 13.77 -11.57
N LYS A 215 -18.68 14.45 -10.47
CA LYS A 215 -18.16 15.82 -10.42
C LYS A 215 -16.64 15.86 -10.18
N ASN A 216 -15.95 14.73 -10.31
CA ASN A 216 -14.51 14.66 -10.08
C ASN A 216 -13.73 15.58 -11.03
N CYS A 217 -12.54 15.96 -10.60
CA CYS A 217 -11.54 16.63 -11.42
C CYS A 217 -10.75 15.61 -12.26
N THR A 218 -10.14 16.10 -13.31
CA THR A 218 -9.25 15.33 -14.19
C THR A 218 -7.85 15.22 -13.59
N TYR A 219 -7.09 14.20 -14.00
CA TYR A 219 -5.69 14.07 -13.56
C TYR A 219 -4.84 15.29 -13.95
N GLY A 220 -5.09 15.91 -15.11
CA GLY A 220 -4.39 17.11 -15.53
C GLY A 220 -4.61 18.30 -14.61
N GLU A 221 -5.86 18.56 -14.20
CA GLU A 221 -6.21 19.63 -13.26
C GLU A 221 -5.53 19.41 -11.90
N VAL A 222 -5.50 18.16 -11.42
CA VAL A 222 -4.85 17.81 -10.15
C VAL A 222 -3.34 17.99 -10.23
N SER A 223 -2.70 17.52 -11.31
CA SER A 223 -1.28 17.75 -11.54
C SER A 223 -0.93 19.24 -11.55
N GLU A 224 -1.72 20.06 -12.23
CA GLU A 224 -1.54 21.52 -12.27
C GLU A 224 -1.69 22.16 -10.89
N PHE A 225 -2.70 21.74 -10.13
CA PHE A 225 -2.92 22.24 -8.78
C PHE A 225 -1.75 21.90 -7.85
N ILE A 226 -1.29 20.64 -7.84
CA ILE A 226 -0.16 20.18 -7.00
C ILE A 226 1.12 20.94 -7.34
N ILE A 227 1.44 21.09 -8.63
CA ILE A 227 2.63 21.83 -9.08
C ILE A 227 2.55 23.31 -8.67
N ALA A 228 1.40 23.94 -8.88
CA ALA A 228 1.19 25.34 -8.51
C ALA A 228 1.22 25.53 -6.98
N LEU A 229 0.64 24.61 -6.22
CA LEU A 229 0.69 24.63 -4.76
C LEU A 229 2.12 24.57 -4.26
N ARG A 230 2.95 23.64 -4.79
CA ARG A 230 4.36 23.54 -4.37
C ARG A 230 5.12 24.85 -4.53
N GLN A 231 4.85 25.60 -5.59
CA GLN A 231 5.52 26.89 -5.87
C GLN A 231 5.15 28.00 -4.88
N LEU A 232 4.01 27.87 -4.20
CA LEU A 232 3.51 28.85 -3.24
C LEU A 232 3.82 28.46 -1.78
N LEU A 233 4.00 27.17 -1.51
CA LEU A 233 4.28 26.67 -0.17
C LEU A 233 5.63 27.17 0.35
N PRO A 234 5.69 27.67 1.60
CA PRO A 234 6.96 27.96 2.28
C PRO A 234 7.83 26.71 2.42
N ASP A 235 9.15 26.87 2.50
CA ASP A 235 10.11 25.76 2.60
C ASP A 235 9.94 24.84 3.82
N HIS A 236 9.29 25.33 4.87
CA HIS A 236 9.01 24.55 6.09
C HIS A 236 7.70 23.77 6.03
N VAL A 237 6.92 23.89 4.95
CA VAL A 237 5.68 23.14 4.74
C VAL A 237 5.92 22.08 3.69
N GLU A 238 5.66 20.83 4.06
CA GLU A 238 5.83 19.71 3.15
C GLU A 238 4.59 19.52 2.27
N LEU A 239 4.81 19.14 1.02
CA LEU A 239 3.78 18.60 0.13
C LEU A 239 4.08 17.11 -0.02
N SER A 240 3.52 16.30 0.88
CA SER A 240 3.92 14.90 1.12
C SER A 240 4.04 14.09 -0.18
N PRO A 241 3.07 14.12 -1.11
CA PRO A 241 3.19 13.36 -2.35
C PRO A 241 4.41 13.74 -3.20
N LEU A 242 4.83 15.01 -3.19
CA LEU A 242 6.00 15.45 -3.95
C LEU A 242 7.31 15.02 -3.27
N VAL A 243 7.38 15.10 -1.93
CA VAL A 243 8.53 14.65 -1.14
C VAL A 243 8.78 13.16 -1.39
N GLU A 244 7.71 12.36 -1.37
CA GLU A 244 7.78 10.92 -1.65
C GLU A 244 8.20 10.62 -3.09
N MET A 245 7.67 11.37 -4.07
CA MET A 245 8.09 11.25 -5.47
C MET A 245 9.58 11.60 -5.67
N GLU A 246 10.07 12.67 -5.05
CA GLU A 246 11.47 13.08 -5.12
C GLU A 246 12.40 12.03 -4.49
N SER A 247 12.02 11.48 -3.34
CA SER A 247 12.73 10.40 -2.66
C SER A 247 12.76 9.12 -3.51
N SER A 248 11.63 8.75 -4.07
CA SER A 248 11.45 7.58 -4.94
C SER A 248 12.28 7.69 -6.22
N ILE A 249 12.32 8.86 -6.87
CA ILE A 249 13.15 9.08 -8.06
C ILE A 249 14.65 8.92 -7.74
N ARG A 250 15.07 9.38 -6.56
CA ARG A 250 16.46 9.32 -6.11
C ARG A 250 16.92 7.90 -5.86
N THR A 251 16.09 7.11 -5.16
CA THR A 251 16.47 5.80 -4.63
C THR A 251 15.91 4.62 -5.44
N LEU A 252 14.97 4.89 -6.35
CA LEU A 252 14.08 3.92 -6.98
C LEU A 252 13.37 3.01 -5.98
N THR A 253 13.06 3.55 -4.82
CA THR A 253 12.08 2.95 -3.91
C THR A 253 10.68 3.32 -4.38
N HIS A 254 9.68 2.53 -4.02
CA HIS A 254 8.33 2.69 -4.55
C HIS A 254 7.56 3.71 -3.74
N TYR A 255 6.75 4.46 -4.46
CA TYR A 255 5.70 5.27 -3.90
C TYR A 255 4.48 5.10 -4.81
N HIS A 256 3.52 4.33 -4.31
CA HIS A 256 2.21 4.29 -4.94
C HIS A 256 1.43 5.47 -4.38
N TYR A 257 0.67 6.15 -5.21
CA TYR A 257 -0.26 7.15 -4.69
C TYR A 257 -1.51 6.41 -4.17
N PRO A 258 -2.00 6.65 -2.94
CA PRO A 258 -1.54 7.62 -1.94
C PRO A 258 -0.49 7.12 -0.93
N GLY A 259 -0.08 5.86 -0.94
CA GLY A 259 1.00 5.37 -0.07
C GLY A 259 1.64 4.05 -0.53
N ASN A 260 2.79 3.69 0.04
CA ASN A 260 3.53 2.44 -0.24
C ASN A 260 2.97 1.21 0.52
N ASP A 261 1.65 1.15 0.70
CA ASP A 261 1.01 0.14 1.54
C ASP A 261 1.05 -1.24 0.88
N THR A 262 1.68 -2.19 1.56
CA THR A 262 1.48 -3.62 1.32
C THR A 262 0.11 -4.03 1.84
N TYR A 263 -0.26 -3.49 3.00
CA TYR A 263 -1.54 -3.71 3.65
C TYR A 263 -2.26 -2.38 3.75
N ASP A 264 -3.53 -2.39 3.41
CA ASP A 264 -4.48 -1.38 3.86
C ASP A 264 -5.67 -2.14 4.43
N ILE A 265 -5.72 -2.23 5.76
CA ILE A 265 -6.77 -2.96 6.48
C ILE A 265 -7.57 -2.00 7.33
N GLU A 266 -8.86 -2.27 7.47
CA GLU A 266 -9.72 -1.52 8.37
C GLU A 266 -10.26 -2.41 9.48
N VAL A 267 -10.30 -1.89 10.70
CA VAL A 267 -10.81 -2.57 11.90
C VAL A 267 -12.04 -1.83 12.42
N GLU A 268 -13.18 -2.51 12.31
CA GLU A 268 -14.49 -2.00 12.71
C GLU A 268 -14.69 -2.02 14.24
N PRO A 269 -15.69 -1.28 14.78
CA PRO A 269 -15.94 -1.24 16.22
C PRO A 269 -16.09 -2.59 16.92
N ASN A 270 -16.59 -3.61 16.21
CA ASN A 270 -16.77 -4.98 16.71
C ASN A 270 -15.48 -5.83 16.64
N GLY A 271 -14.40 -5.31 16.06
CA GLY A 271 -13.15 -6.02 15.82
C GLY A 271 -13.13 -6.88 14.56
N GLU A 272 -14.11 -6.72 13.67
CA GLU A 272 -14.07 -7.28 12.31
C GLU A 272 -13.02 -6.54 11.48
N VAL A 273 -12.33 -7.28 10.61
CA VAL A 273 -11.28 -6.77 9.76
C VAL A 273 -11.67 -6.91 8.29
N THR A 274 -11.63 -5.79 7.59
CA THR A 274 -11.80 -5.70 6.14
C THR A 274 -10.49 -5.22 5.50
N PHE A 275 -10.41 -5.38 4.18
CA PHE A 275 -9.31 -4.89 3.37
C PHE A 275 -9.80 -3.67 2.60
N ASN A 276 -8.88 -2.76 2.31
CA ASN A 276 -9.15 -1.49 1.64
C ASN A 276 -10.05 -0.57 2.49
N SER A 277 -9.43 0.31 3.26
CA SER A 277 -10.09 1.24 4.20
C SER A 277 -10.91 2.34 3.50
N SER A 278 -10.80 2.45 2.17
CA SER A 278 -11.56 3.40 1.38
C SER A 278 -12.99 2.91 1.05
N PHE A 279 -13.37 1.70 1.45
CA PHE A 279 -14.69 1.12 1.20
C PHE A 279 -15.26 0.52 2.49
N THR A 280 -16.53 0.82 2.79
CA THR A 280 -17.15 0.45 4.08
C THR A 280 -18.46 -0.31 3.92
N GLY A 281 -18.85 -1.03 4.96
CA GLY A 281 -20.09 -1.79 4.97
C GLY A 281 -20.11 -2.84 3.86
N GLU A 282 -21.19 -2.89 3.09
CA GLU A 282 -21.36 -3.87 2.00
C GLU A 282 -20.38 -3.66 0.82
N GLU A 283 -19.69 -2.52 0.77
CA GLU A 283 -18.73 -2.19 -0.29
C GLU A 283 -17.29 -2.61 0.03
N SER A 284 -17.02 -2.98 1.29
CA SER A 284 -15.68 -3.38 1.73
C SER A 284 -15.15 -4.62 1.01
N SER A 285 -13.82 -4.72 0.90
CA SER A 285 -13.18 -5.97 0.48
C SER A 285 -13.11 -6.93 1.67
N PHE A 286 -13.90 -8.00 1.65
CA PHE A 286 -13.95 -9.00 2.72
C PHE A 286 -12.92 -10.11 2.54
N ALA A 287 -12.46 -10.67 3.67
CA ALA A 287 -11.75 -11.93 3.67
C ALA A 287 -12.63 -13.09 3.16
N THR A 288 -11.98 -14.19 2.77
CA THR A 288 -12.62 -15.43 2.31
C THR A 288 -13.65 -15.96 3.32
N LYS A 289 -13.37 -15.75 4.60
CA LYS A 289 -14.30 -15.88 5.73
C LYS A 289 -14.17 -14.62 6.57
N THR A 290 -15.22 -14.24 7.30
CA THR A 290 -15.17 -13.14 8.26
C THR A 290 -13.92 -13.26 9.13
N LEU A 291 -13.12 -12.21 9.14
CA LEU A 291 -11.86 -12.13 9.87
C LEU A 291 -12.06 -11.18 11.04
N SER A 292 -11.60 -11.57 12.21
CA SER A 292 -11.63 -10.72 13.41
C SER A 292 -10.25 -10.63 14.05
N VAL A 293 -9.97 -9.52 14.74
CA VAL A 293 -8.79 -9.37 15.61
C VAL A 293 -8.74 -10.41 16.74
N ARG A 294 -9.80 -11.19 16.95
CA ARG A 294 -9.83 -12.29 17.93
C ARG A 294 -9.54 -13.66 17.31
N ASP A 295 -9.35 -13.75 16.00
CA ASP A 295 -9.16 -15.03 15.33
C ASP A 295 -7.81 -15.67 15.64
N VAL A 296 -7.84 -16.98 15.84
CA VAL A 296 -6.61 -17.79 15.85
C VAL A 296 -5.96 -17.70 14.46
N SER A 297 -4.63 -17.58 14.45
CA SER A 297 -3.83 -17.36 13.24
C SER A 297 -4.19 -16.08 12.49
N PHE A 298 -4.62 -15.03 13.21
CA PHE A 298 -4.94 -13.71 12.66
C PHE A 298 -3.93 -13.27 11.59
N ALA A 299 -2.65 -13.20 11.94
CA ALA A 299 -1.61 -12.73 11.02
C ALA A 299 -1.58 -13.52 9.70
N ALA A 300 -1.55 -14.86 9.76
CA ALA A 300 -1.52 -15.68 8.55
C ALA A 300 -2.79 -15.51 7.70
N LYS A 301 -3.96 -15.43 8.33
CA LYS A 301 -5.23 -15.17 7.65
C LYS A 301 -5.25 -13.77 7.01
N THR A 302 -4.74 -12.74 7.68
CA THR A 302 -4.66 -11.38 7.14
C THR A 302 -3.74 -11.33 5.94
N ILE A 303 -2.53 -11.90 6.02
CA ILE A 303 -1.57 -11.97 4.90
C ILE A 303 -2.22 -12.66 3.69
N PHE A 304 -2.82 -13.83 3.90
CA PHE A 304 -3.46 -14.60 2.83
C PHE A 304 -4.63 -13.84 2.19
N ASN A 305 -5.49 -13.21 3.00
CA ASN A 305 -6.65 -12.50 2.47
C ASN A 305 -6.29 -11.18 1.80
N ASN A 306 -5.19 -10.53 2.18
CA ASN A 306 -4.66 -9.31 1.54
C ASN A 306 -4.06 -9.55 0.13
N THR A 307 -3.73 -10.79 -0.22
CA THR A 307 -3.05 -11.10 -1.50
C THR A 307 -3.71 -10.54 -2.78
N PRO A 308 -5.06 -10.40 -2.91
CA PRO A 308 -5.65 -9.76 -4.09
C PRO A 308 -5.35 -8.26 -4.16
N GLU A 309 -5.35 -7.55 -3.03
CA GLU A 309 -4.96 -6.14 -2.95
C GLU A 309 -3.48 -5.98 -3.33
N LEU A 310 -2.62 -6.87 -2.83
CA LEU A 310 -1.22 -6.89 -3.21
C LEU A 310 -1.05 -7.12 -4.72
N ARG A 311 -1.75 -8.12 -5.28
CA ARG A 311 -1.74 -8.39 -6.73
C ARG A 311 -2.21 -7.18 -7.54
N LEU A 312 -3.29 -6.52 -7.12
CA LEU A 312 -3.81 -5.30 -7.75
C LEU A 312 -2.78 -4.16 -7.71
N ARG A 313 -2.17 -3.92 -6.54
CA ARG A 313 -1.17 -2.87 -6.35
C ARG A 313 0.06 -3.10 -7.23
N HIS A 314 0.42 -4.37 -7.49
CA HIS A 314 1.49 -4.70 -8.43
C HIS A 314 1.10 -4.68 -9.91
N SER A 315 -0.20 -4.65 -10.23
CA SER A 315 -0.67 -4.65 -11.62
C SER A 315 -0.36 -3.33 -12.32
N MET A 316 -0.15 -3.40 -13.64
CA MET A 316 0.11 -2.27 -14.53
C MET A 316 -0.91 -2.29 -15.68
N PRO A 317 -2.16 -1.87 -15.44
CA PRO A 317 -3.24 -2.09 -16.40
C PRO A 317 -3.15 -1.17 -17.63
N TYR A 318 -2.35 -0.11 -17.58
CA TYR A 318 -2.24 0.88 -18.66
C TYR A 318 -1.06 0.59 -19.58
N GLU A 319 -1.30 0.51 -20.88
CA GLU A 319 -0.26 0.25 -21.90
C GLU A 319 0.89 1.26 -21.83
N ALA A 320 0.57 2.52 -21.56
CA ALA A 320 1.56 3.60 -21.42
C ALA A 320 2.58 3.36 -20.29
N CYS A 321 2.24 2.54 -19.28
CA CYS A 321 3.17 2.20 -18.19
C CYS A 321 4.36 1.38 -18.70
N SER A 322 4.19 0.59 -19.77
CA SER A 322 5.26 -0.25 -20.31
C SER A 322 6.46 0.55 -20.82
N THR A 323 6.25 1.81 -21.19
CA THR A 323 7.31 2.69 -21.72
C THR A 323 7.65 3.89 -20.85
N CYS A 324 7.03 3.97 -19.66
CA CYS A 324 7.22 5.09 -18.74
C CYS A 324 8.39 4.82 -17.79
N GLU A 325 9.34 5.75 -17.68
CA GLU A 325 10.48 5.59 -16.76
C GLU A 325 10.07 5.58 -15.28
N PHE A 326 8.97 6.27 -14.93
CA PHE A 326 8.47 6.34 -13.55
C PHE A 326 7.62 5.15 -13.18
N ALA A 327 7.20 4.32 -14.14
CA ALA A 327 6.30 3.21 -13.82
C ALA A 327 6.93 2.24 -12.81
N VAL A 328 8.27 2.09 -12.82
CA VAL A 328 8.97 1.28 -11.82
C VAL A 328 8.74 1.76 -10.39
N VAL A 329 8.55 3.05 -10.13
CA VAL A 329 8.29 3.58 -8.77
C VAL A 329 6.82 3.91 -8.50
N CYS A 330 6.08 4.32 -9.54
CA CYS A 330 4.69 4.80 -9.48
C CYS A 330 3.65 3.67 -9.47
N SER A 331 4.01 2.50 -10.01
CA SER A 331 3.15 1.32 -10.03
C SER A 331 1.81 1.52 -10.74
N GLY A 332 1.75 2.40 -11.74
CA GLY A 332 0.52 2.67 -12.49
C GLY A 332 -0.46 3.61 -11.80
N GLY A 333 -0.04 4.29 -10.73
CA GLY A 333 -0.84 5.31 -10.05
C GLY A 333 -1.79 4.76 -8.99
N TRP A 334 -2.89 5.49 -8.71
CA TRP A 334 -3.86 5.10 -7.67
C TRP A 334 -4.35 3.67 -7.85
N ALA A 335 -4.08 2.82 -6.86
CA ALA A 335 -4.42 1.41 -6.88
C ALA A 335 -5.92 1.18 -7.16
N TRP A 336 -6.78 1.97 -6.52
CA TRP A 336 -8.24 1.92 -6.65
C TRP A 336 -8.72 2.32 -8.05
N HIS A 337 -8.00 3.25 -8.70
CA HIS A 337 -8.38 3.73 -10.02
C HIS A 337 -8.09 2.71 -11.14
N LYS A 338 -7.23 1.72 -10.87
CA LYS A 338 -6.90 0.62 -11.79
C LYS A 338 -8.09 -0.26 -12.14
N GLN A 339 -9.08 -0.32 -11.25
CA GLN A 339 -10.28 -1.17 -11.41
C GLN A 339 -11.54 -0.39 -11.78
N LEU A 340 -11.43 0.93 -12.02
CA LEU A 340 -12.59 1.71 -12.40
C LEU A 340 -13.22 1.20 -13.70
N PRO A 341 -14.56 1.16 -13.79
CA PRO A 341 -15.25 0.96 -15.06
C PRO A 341 -14.75 1.96 -16.10
N LYS A 342 -14.66 1.54 -17.37
CA LYS A 342 -14.13 2.39 -18.46
C LYS A 342 -14.81 3.76 -18.56
N GLU A 343 -16.12 3.80 -18.30
CA GLU A 343 -16.90 5.05 -18.31
C GLU A 343 -16.43 6.02 -17.22
N MET A 344 -16.23 5.53 -15.99
CA MET A 344 -15.72 6.34 -14.87
C MET A 344 -14.26 6.74 -15.07
N ALA A 345 -13.42 5.83 -15.56
CA ALA A 345 -12.03 6.13 -15.90
C ALA A 345 -11.95 7.23 -16.97
N GLY A 346 -12.86 7.21 -17.96
CA GLY A 346 -12.96 8.22 -19.00
C GLY A 346 -13.13 9.64 -18.44
N LEU A 347 -13.99 9.82 -17.43
CA LEU A 347 -14.28 11.13 -16.81
C LEU A 347 -13.05 11.84 -16.24
N ILE A 348 -12.07 11.08 -15.75
CA ILE A 348 -10.92 11.61 -15.01
C ILE A 348 -9.60 11.52 -15.79
N SER A 349 -9.55 10.73 -16.86
CA SER A 349 -8.33 10.38 -17.61
C SER A 349 -7.68 11.49 -18.46
N HIS A 350 -8.17 12.73 -18.37
CA HIS A 350 -7.71 13.83 -19.22
C HIS A 350 -6.53 14.60 -18.62
N GLY A 351 -5.67 15.15 -19.49
CA GLY A 351 -4.61 16.10 -19.14
C GLY A 351 -3.40 15.53 -18.39
N ASP A 352 -3.48 14.30 -17.89
CA ASP A 352 -2.36 13.49 -17.36
C ASP A 352 -2.80 12.00 -17.26
N CYS A 353 -1.91 11.12 -16.82
CA CYS A 353 -2.23 9.72 -16.52
C CYS A 353 -2.62 9.52 -15.05
N ALA A 354 -3.14 8.33 -14.73
CA ALA A 354 -3.50 7.95 -13.36
C ALA A 354 -2.32 7.95 -12.38
N GLY A 355 -1.07 8.06 -12.85
CA GLY A 355 0.10 8.22 -12.00
C GLY A 355 0.54 9.67 -11.77
N LEU A 356 -0.17 10.66 -12.31
CA LEU A 356 0.24 12.08 -12.37
C LEU A 356 1.66 12.27 -12.93
N LYS A 357 1.93 11.76 -14.14
CA LYS A 357 3.27 11.79 -14.74
C LYS A 357 3.87 13.20 -14.76
N ARG A 358 3.06 14.25 -14.94
CA ARG A 358 3.54 15.64 -14.92
C ARG A 358 4.14 16.03 -13.57
N VAL A 359 3.57 15.54 -12.47
CA VAL A 359 4.11 15.77 -11.12
C VAL A 359 5.43 15.02 -10.93
N TRP A 360 5.55 13.78 -11.43
CA TRP A 360 6.83 13.06 -11.43
C TRP A 360 7.91 13.77 -12.25
N GLU A 361 7.57 14.29 -13.42
CA GLU A 361 8.48 15.07 -14.26
C GLU A 361 8.93 16.35 -13.54
N PHE A 362 8.01 17.03 -12.86
CA PHE A 362 8.31 18.19 -12.02
C PHE A 362 9.24 17.82 -10.85
N ALA A 363 8.93 16.76 -10.10
CA ALA A 363 9.77 16.25 -9.00
C ALA A 363 11.19 15.93 -9.48
N LYS A 364 11.30 15.19 -10.60
CA LYS A 364 12.61 14.85 -11.20
C LYS A 364 13.42 16.10 -11.53
N ALA A 365 12.78 17.12 -12.12
CA ALA A 365 13.44 18.38 -12.46
C ALA A 365 13.98 19.12 -11.21
N GLN A 366 13.27 19.05 -10.07
CA GLN A 366 13.72 19.66 -8.80
C GLN A 366 14.94 18.95 -8.22
N THR A 367 15.02 17.61 -8.30
CA THR A 367 16.14 16.86 -7.72
C THR A 367 17.49 17.10 -8.40
N ARG A 368 17.50 17.59 -9.66
CA ARG A 368 18.69 17.76 -10.51
C ARG A 368 19.55 16.48 -10.67
N LEU A 369 18.96 15.32 -10.43
CA LEU A 369 19.66 14.04 -10.53
C LEU A 369 19.82 13.62 -11.99
N THR A 370 21.05 13.24 -12.37
CA THR A 370 21.35 12.63 -13.67
C THR A 370 21.23 11.11 -13.63
N VAL A 371 21.45 10.49 -12.46
CA VAL A 371 21.40 9.05 -12.23
C VAL A 371 20.77 8.77 -10.86
N SER A 372 19.89 7.76 -10.79
CA SER A 372 19.29 7.28 -9.53
C SER A 372 20.24 6.32 -8.81
N ASP A 373 20.27 6.35 -7.48
CA ASP A 373 21.05 5.42 -6.65
C ASP A 373 20.19 4.22 -6.23
N ARG A 374 20.51 3.04 -6.77
CA ARG A 374 19.80 1.78 -6.46
C ARG A 374 20.52 0.90 -5.44
N SER A 375 21.65 1.36 -4.88
CA SER A 375 22.52 0.51 -4.06
C SER A 375 21.81 -0.10 -2.85
N GLN A 376 20.99 0.69 -2.16
CA GLN A 376 20.21 0.23 -1.00
C GLN A 376 19.18 -0.83 -1.40
N TYR A 377 18.43 -0.58 -2.47
CA TYR A 377 17.45 -1.54 -3.01
C TYR A 377 18.13 -2.86 -3.40
N LEU A 378 19.22 -2.81 -4.17
CA LEU A 378 19.94 -4.02 -4.60
C LEU A 378 20.48 -4.81 -3.41
N THR A 379 21.05 -4.13 -2.42
CA THR A 379 21.53 -4.75 -1.17
C THR A 379 20.39 -5.42 -0.40
N MET A 380 19.23 -4.76 -0.30
CA MET A 380 18.05 -5.31 0.35
C MET A 380 17.57 -6.57 -0.37
N VAL A 381 17.42 -6.52 -1.70
CA VAL A 381 16.96 -7.66 -2.51
C VAL A 381 17.91 -8.84 -2.37
N GLU A 382 19.23 -8.62 -2.49
CA GLU A 382 20.22 -9.68 -2.34
C GLU A 382 20.15 -10.32 -0.95
N ARG A 383 20.03 -9.51 0.10
CA ARG A 383 19.86 -9.99 1.48
C ARG A 383 18.60 -10.85 1.64
N ARG A 384 17.47 -10.42 1.07
CA ARG A 384 16.20 -11.16 1.13
C ARG A 384 16.29 -12.49 0.37
N GLN A 385 16.84 -12.48 -0.85
CA GLN A 385 17.05 -13.68 -1.66
C GLN A 385 17.98 -14.68 -0.97
N ARG A 386 19.10 -14.22 -0.42
CA ARG A 386 20.03 -15.06 0.34
C ARG A 386 19.36 -15.68 1.57
N ARG A 387 18.57 -14.90 2.32
CA ARG A 387 17.82 -15.42 3.47
C ARG A 387 16.79 -16.46 3.05
N GLY A 388 16.06 -16.21 1.97
CA GLY A 388 15.12 -17.16 1.39
C GLY A 388 15.80 -18.46 0.93
N ALA A 389 16.96 -18.38 0.28
CA ALA A 389 17.71 -19.55 -0.16
C ALA A 389 18.17 -20.42 1.01
N LEU A 390 18.69 -19.80 2.08
CA LEU A 390 19.09 -20.50 3.30
C LEU A 390 17.90 -21.18 4.00
N GLU A 391 16.76 -20.48 4.08
CA GLU A 391 15.54 -21.04 4.67
C GLU A 391 15.01 -22.23 3.85
N ALA A 392 14.97 -22.11 2.52
CA ALA A 392 14.58 -23.21 1.62
C ALA A 392 15.46 -24.45 1.80
N GLN A 393 16.80 -24.27 1.85
CA GLN A 393 17.75 -25.35 2.08
C GLN A 393 17.53 -26.03 3.44
N ARG A 394 17.30 -25.23 4.48
CA ARG A 394 17.00 -25.74 5.83
C ARG A 394 15.74 -26.59 5.84
N LEU A 395 14.64 -26.08 5.29
CA LEU A 395 13.37 -26.80 5.23
C LEU A 395 13.48 -28.07 4.38
N ALA A 396 14.19 -28.02 3.25
CA ALA A 396 14.40 -29.18 2.39
C ALA A 396 15.22 -30.26 3.11
N SER A 397 16.21 -29.87 3.91
CA SER A 397 16.95 -30.81 4.75
C SER A 397 16.04 -31.50 5.78
N PHE A 398 15.10 -30.79 6.42
CA PHE A 398 14.17 -31.40 7.36
C PHE A 398 13.21 -32.40 6.70
N VAL A 399 12.75 -32.09 5.47
CA VAL A 399 11.93 -32.99 4.67
C VAL A 399 12.74 -34.23 4.26
N ASN A 400 13.96 -34.05 3.74
CA ASN A 400 14.81 -35.16 3.29
C ASN A 400 15.23 -36.10 4.44
N LEU A 401 15.38 -35.57 5.65
CA LEU A 401 15.66 -36.36 6.85
C LEU A 401 14.42 -37.03 7.45
N GLY A 402 13.22 -36.78 6.90
CA GLY A 402 11.95 -37.32 7.40
C GLY A 402 11.48 -36.71 8.72
N SER A 403 12.12 -35.63 9.17
CA SER A 403 11.73 -34.91 10.40
C SER A 403 10.49 -34.03 10.20
N GLU A 404 10.19 -33.69 8.94
CA GLU A 404 8.98 -32.98 8.54
C GLU A 404 8.46 -33.56 7.22
N SER A 405 7.16 -33.36 6.96
CA SER A 405 6.56 -33.62 5.66
C SER A 405 6.27 -32.31 4.94
N GLU A 406 6.36 -32.37 3.60
CA GLU A 406 5.82 -31.33 2.73
C GLU A 406 4.33 -31.13 3.04
N LEU A 407 3.89 -29.88 2.96
CA LEU A 407 2.49 -29.52 3.05
C LEU A 407 1.83 -29.70 1.68
N LEU A 408 0.88 -30.61 1.57
CA LEU A 408 0.11 -30.80 0.33
C LEU A 408 -1.16 -29.96 0.41
N GLU A 409 -1.26 -28.87 -0.35
CA GLU A 409 -2.45 -27.99 -0.29
C GLU A 409 -3.75 -28.72 -0.62
N SER A 410 -3.69 -29.74 -1.47
CA SER A 410 -4.84 -30.56 -1.85
C SER A 410 -5.52 -31.22 -0.66
N GLU A 411 -4.78 -31.52 0.41
CA GLU A 411 -5.34 -32.10 1.65
C GLU A 411 -6.21 -31.11 2.43
N PHE A 412 -6.04 -29.80 2.17
CA PHE A 412 -6.71 -28.73 2.87
C PHE A 412 -7.67 -27.93 1.99
N ALA A 413 -7.91 -28.34 0.74
CA ALA A 413 -8.73 -27.59 -0.21
C ALA A 413 -10.13 -27.20 0.31
N SER A 414 -10.70 -28.01 1.22
CA SER A 414 -11.98 -27.75 1.89
C SER A 414 -11.86 -27.37 3.37
N ASP A 415 -10.66 -27.36 3.94
CA ASP A 415 -10.41 -27.12 5.37
C ASP A 415 -9.60 -25.82 5.59
N TYR A 416 -10.32 -24.70 5.60
CA TYR A 416 -9.73 -23.38 5.79
C TYR A 416 -8.97 -23.24 7.11
N GLU A 417 -9.54 -23.74 8.22
CA GLU A 417 -8.91 -23.60 9.54
C GLU A 417 -7.71 -24.55 9.67
N GLY A 418 -7.85 -25.78 9.19
CA GLY A 418 -6.76 -26.74 9.10
C GLY A 418 -5.60 -26.19 8.29
N PHE A 419 -5.85 -25.53 7.15
CA PHE A 419 -4.82 -24.90 6.34
C PHE A 419 -3.98 -23.89 7.15
N PHE A 420 -4.62 -22.93 7.84
CA PHE A 420 -3.88 -21.92 8.61
C PHE A 420 -3.22 -22.47 9.87
N SER A 421 -3.70 -23.57 10.43
CA SER A 421 -3.04 -24.24 11.55
C SER A 421 -1.65 -24.78 11.19
N GLN A 422 -1.36 -24.97 9.90
CA GLN A 422 -0.07 -25.50 9.42
C GLN A 422 1.05 -24.45 9.40
N PHE A 423 0.71 -23.16 9.48
CA PHE A 423 1.64 -22.05 9.30
C PHE A 423 2.02 -21.34 10.61
N GLY A 424 1.99 -22.07 11.75
CA GLY A 424 2.69 -21.62 12.96
C GLY A 424 4.22 -21.55 12.79
N ARG A 425 4.75 -22.07 11.68
CA ARG A 425 6.14 -22.01 11.24
C ARG A 425 6.22 -22.12 9.70
N PRO A 426 7.34 -21.71 9.07
CA PRO A 426 7.58 -21.93 7.65
C PRO A 426 7.50 -23.40 7.22
N ARG A 427 7.01 -23.67 6.00
CA ARG A 427 6.88 -25.02 5.40
C ARG A 427 7.37 -25.06 3.96
N ILE A 428 7.68 -26.26 3.46
CA ILE A 428 7.71 -26.52 2.01
C ILE A 428 6.31 -26.96 1.58
N VAL A 429 5.78 -26.30 0.55
CA VAL A 429 4.42 -26.46 0.06
C VAL A 429 4.44 -27.08 -1.33
N ALA A 430 3.73 -28.18 -1.51
CA ALA A 430 3.40 -28.73 -2.81
C ALA A 430 2.08 -28.11 -3.28
N MET A 431 2.17 -27.23 -4.30
CA MET A 431 1.00 -26.50 -4.74
C MET A 431 0.01 -27.36 -5.55
N ALA A 432 -1.27 -27.25 -5.19
CA ALA A 432 -2.41 -27.81 -5.91
C ALA A 432 -2.87 -26.88 -7.04
N ASP A 433 -3.36 -27.49 -8.12
CA ASP A 433 -3.93 -26.80 -9.30
C ASP A 433 -5.23 -26.06 -8.93
N GLY A 434 -5.57 -25.02 -9.70
CA GLY A 434 -6.76 -24.22 -9.48
C GLY A 434 -6.70 -23.29 -8.27
N LEU A 435 -7.87 -23.00 -7.71
CA LEU A 435 -8.04 -22.11 -6.56
C LEU A 435 -8.01 -22.90 -5.25
N ILE A 436 -7.25 -22.41 -4.27
CA ILE A 436 -7.36 -22.87 -2.88
C ILE A 436 -7.91 -21.72 -2.06
N HIS A 437 -9.06 -21.95 -1.41
CA HIS A 437 -9.80 -20.95 -0.64
C HIS A 437 -10.01 -19.63 -1.43
N GLY A 438 -10.34 -19.75 -2.72
CA GLY A 438 -10.58 -18.62 -3.61
C GLY A 438 -9.33 -17.88 -4.08
N LYS A 439 -8.11 -18.35 -3.79
CA LYS A 439 -6.86 -17.71 -4.20
C LYS A 439 -6.18 -18.40 -5.37
N THR A 440 -5.71 -17.58 -6.31
CA THR A 440 -4.92 -17.99 -7.49
C THR A 440 -3.51 -18.42 -7.11
N TRP A 441 -2.75 -19.00 -8.05
CA TRP A 441 -1.34 -19.35 -7.81
C TRP A 441 -0.49 -18.12 -7.45
N THR A 442 -0.66 -17.02 -8.17
CA THR A 442 0.07 -15.77 -7.91
C THR A 442 -0.19 -15.25 -6.48
N GLU A 443 -1.45 -15.23 -6.06
CA GLU A 443 -1.84 -14.82 -4.71
C GLU A 443 -1.24 -15.73 -3.64
N ARG A 444 -1.30 -17.05 -3.84
CA ARG A 444 -0.74 -18.02 -2.88
C ARG A 444 0.78 -17.91 -2.77
N LEU A 445 1.48 -17.66 -3.88
CA LEU A 445 2.93 -17.40 -3.86
C LEU A 445 3.26 -16.13 -3.07
N PHE A 446 2.48 -15.06 -3.18
CA PHE A 446 2.67 -13.87 -2.36
C PHE A 446 2.49 -14.15 -0.86
N PHE A 447 1.52 -14.99 -0.50
CA PHE A 447 1.33 -15.44 0.87
C PHE A 447 2.55 -16.22 1.37
N TYR A 448 3.01 -17.23 0.63
CA TYR A 448 4.16 -18.05 1.03
C TYR A 448 5.44 -17.24 1.15
N ASP A 449 5.68 -16.32 0.21
CA ASP A 449 6.81 -15.39 0.25
C ASP A 449 6.82 -14.54 1.53
N ALA A 450 5.66 -14.00 1.93
CA ALA A 450 5.50 -13.15 3.12
C ALA A 450 5.80 -13.89 4.43
N ILE A 451 5.20 -15.08 4.62
CA ILE A 451 5.39 -15.88 5.84
C ILE A 451 6.71 -16.67 5.86
N GLY A 452 7.49 -16.58 4.78
CA GLY A 452 8.78 -17.27 4.61
C GLY A 452 8.65 -18.77 4.38
N SER A 453 7.48 -19.25 3.93
CA SER A 453 7.32 -20.60 3.41
C SER A 453 7.82 -20.69 1.98
N HIS A 454 8.11 -21.89 1.52
CA HIS A 454 8.66 -22.14 0.20
C HIS A 454 7.79 -23.12 -0.59
N VAL A 455 7.83 -23.02 -1.91
CA VAL A 455 7.13 -23.95 -2.80
C VAL A 455 8.11 -24.94 -3.38
N ARG A 456 7.67 -26.18 -3.58
CA ARG A 456 8.45 -27.18 -4.31
C ARG A 456 8.43 -26.85 -5.79
N VAL A 457 9.54 -26.34 -6.31
CA VAL A 457 9.70 -25.99 -7.73
C VAL A 457 10.47 -27.09 -8.44
N ASP A 458 9.77 -27.82 -9.31
CA ASP A 458 10.34 -28.77 -10.26
C ASP A 458 9.90 -28.43 -11.69
N ALA A 459 10.44 -29.14 -12.69
CA ALA A 459 10.10 -28.88 -14.10
C ALA A 459 8.60 -29.03 -14.38
N SER A 460 7.90 -29.94 -13.69
CA SER A 460 6.46 -30.14 -13.85
C SER A 460 5.66 -28.99 -13.22
N TRP A 461 6.16 -28.45 -12.10
CA TRP A 461 5.56 -27.30 -11.43
C TRP A 461 5.58 -26.07 -12.34
N LEU A 462 6.68 -25.81 -13.05
CA LEU A 462 6.79 -24.64 -13.93
C LEU A 462 5.84 -24.68 -15.13
N GLU A 463 5.64 -25.86 -15.73
CA GLU A 463 4.66 -26.01 -16.80
C GLU A 463 3.23 -25.80 -16.29
N ARG A 464 2.90 -26.34 -15.09
CA ARG A 464 1.61 -26.08 -14.44
C ARG A 464 1.44 -24.61 -14.09
N ALA A 465 2.47 -23.96 -13.53
CA ALA A 465 2.47 -22.54 -13.21
C ALA A 465 2.21 -21.67 -14.44
N ALA A 466 2.73 -22.07 -15.61
CA ALA A 466 2.50 -21.34 -16.85
C ALA A 466 1.04 -21.44 -17.33
N VAL A 467 0.36 -22.55 -17.03
CA VAL A 467 -1.07 -22.75 -17.33
C VAL A 467 -1.94 -22.00 -16.32
N GLU A 468 -1.60 -22.13 -15.03
CA GLU A 468 -2.41 -21.63 -13.91
C GLU A 468 -2.26 -20.12 -13.67
N GLY A 469 -1.03 -19.61 -13.76
CA GLY A 469 -0.70 -18.20 -13.49
C GLY A 469 -0.35 -17.36 -14.72
N GLY A 470 -0.08 -17.99 -15.86
CA GLY A 470 0.17 -17.32 -17.13
C GLY A 470 1.34 -16.32 -17.11
N GLU A 471 1.26 -15.32 -18.00
CA GLU A 471 2.28 -14.28 -18.12
C GLU A 471 2.44 -13.44 -16.85
N GLU A 472 1.35 -13.23 -16.10
CA GLU A 472 1.35 -12.44 -14.86
C GLU A 472 2.29 -13.05 -13.82
N LEU A 473 2.14 -14.34 -13.51
CA LEU A 473 2.98 -15.04 -12.55
C LEU A 473 4.46 -14.95 -12.93
N PHE A 474 4.79 -15.23 -14.19
CA PHE A 474 6.17 -15.21 -14.66
C PHE A 474 6.75 -13.79 -14.70
N ARG A 475 5.91 -12.77 -14.91
CA ARG A 475 6.32 -11.38 -14.73
C ARG A 475 6.70 -11.10 -13.28
N HIS A 476 5.97 -11.62 -12.29
CA HIS A 476 6.37 -11.48 -10.88
C HIS A 476 7.71 -12.18 -10.58
N ILE A 477 7.95 -13.36 -11.16
CA ILE A 477 9.23 -14.08 -11.02
C ILE A 477 10.38 -13.26 -11.63
N VAL A 478 10.26 -12.87 -12.91
CA VAL A 478 11.32 -12.17 -13.66
C VAL A 478 11.63 -10.81 -13.04
N TYR A 479 10.62 -10.07 -12.59
CA TYR A 479 10.81 -8.79 -11.91
C TYR A 479 11.04 -8.89 -10.40
N ARG A 480 11.30 -10.10 -9.87
CA ARG A 480 11.66 -10.34 -8.47
C ARG A 480 10.66 -9.77 -7.44
N ASN A 481 9.36 -9.84 -7.75
CA ASN A 481 8.30 -9.44 -6.81
C ASN A 481 8.10 -10.45 -5.68
N PHE A 482 8.64 -11.66 -5.81
CA PHE A 482 8.80 -12.61 -4.71
C PHE A 482 10.22 -12.45 -4.14
N HIS A 483 10.34 -11.97 -2.91
CA HIS A 483 11.61 -11.54 -2.34
C HIS A 483 12.41 -12.68 -1.69
N TYR A 484 11.73 -13.73 -1.25
CA TYR A 484 12.29 -14.86 -0.50
C TYR A 484 12.12 -16.18 -1.26
N LEU A 485 11.13 -16.30 -2.15
CA LEU A 485 11.00 -17.46 -3.02
C LEU A 485 12.12 -17.50 -4.06
N ASN A 486 12.60 -18.70 -4.38
CA ASN A 486 13.65 -18.94 -5.36
C ASN A 486 13.10 -19.78 -6.52
N PHE A 487 13.49 -19.41 -7.73
CA PHE A 487 13.07 -20.10 -8.96
C PHE A 487 14.31 -20.39 -9.82
N PRO A 488 14.38 -21.57 -10.47
CA PRO A 488 15.49 -21.91 -11.37
C PRO A 488 15.43 -21.05 -12.64
N LEU A 489 16.37 -20.11 -12.77
CA LEU A 489 16.31 -19.04 -13.79
C LEU A 489 16.30 -19.57 -15.23
N LEU A 490 17.11 -20.59 -15.53
CA LEU A 490 17.17 -21.21 -16.86
C LEU A 490 15.85 -21.86 -17.26
N ASP A 491 15.19 -22.55 -16.34
CA ASP A 491 13.89 -23.17 -16.61
C ASP A 491 12.79 -22.11 -16.74
N VAL A 492 12.84 -21.06 -15.91
CA VAL A 492 11.94 -19.90 -16.04
C VAL A 492 12.09 -19.26 -17.42
N ALA A 493 13.33 -19.03 -17.89
CA ALA A 493 13.59 -18.45 -19.20
C ALA A 493 13.05 -19.34 -20.33
N ARG A 494 13.29 -20.66 -20.25
CA ARG A 494 12.77 -21.65 -21.22
C ARG A 494 11.24 -21.59 -21.35
N ILE A 495 10.53 -21.48 -20.22
CA ILE A 495 9.07 -21.32 -20.23
C ILE A 495 8.69 -19.99 -20.89
N VAL A 496 9.29 -18.88 -20.47
CA VAL A 496 8.97 -17.55 -21.00
C VAL A 496 9.18 -17.50 -22.51
N GLU A 497 10.33 -17.93 -23.02
CA GLU A 497 10.64 -17.96 -24.46
C GLU A 497 9.62 -18.82 -25.25
N GLY A 498 9.16 -19.93 -24.68
CA GLY A 498 8.27 -20.88 -25.35
C GLY A 498 6.78 -20.51 -25.44
N LYS A 499 6.29 -19.49 -24.73
CA LYS A 499 4.83 -19.19 -24.63
C LYS A 499 4.35 -18.04 -25.53
N GLY A 500 5.26 -17.27 -26.15
CA GLY A 500 4.89 -16.17 -27.06
C GLY A 500 4.21 -14.96 -26.38
N TRP A 501 4.40 -14.81 -25.08
CA TRP A 501 3.88 -13.73 -24.25
C TRP A 501 4.48 -12.36 -24.60
N GLY A 502 3.86 -11.28 -24.11
CA GLY A 502 4.45 -9.95 -24.19
C GLY A 502 5.83 -9.91 -23.51
N LEU A 503 5.95 -10.61 -22.37
CA LEU A 503 7.20 -10.83 -21.66
C LEU A 503 8.27 -11.55 -22.49
N SER A 504 7.90 -12.54 -23.31
CA SER A 504 8.82 -13.26 -24.19
C SER A 504 9.48 -12.30 -25.18
N LYS A 505 8.67 -11.47 -25.84
CA LYS A 505 9.17 -10.48 -26.82
C LYS A 505 10.12 -9.47 -26.17
N MET A 506 9.82 -9.04 -24.94
CA MET A 506 10.69 -8.14 -24.19
C MET A 506 12.02 -8.82 -23.83
N LEU A 507 11.97 -10.08 -23.39
CA LEU A 507 13.17 -10.87 -23.07
C LEU A 507 14.05 -11.04 -24.31
N ASP A 508 13.48 -11.44 -25.45
CA ASP A 508 14.21 -11.62 -26.71
C ASP A 508 14.91 -10.31 -27.15
N SER A 509 14.17 -9.20 -27.09
CA SER A 509 14.70 -7.87 -27.43
C SER A 509 15.87 -7.48 -26.53
N VAL A 510 15.78 -7.74 -25.22
CA VAL A 510 16.84 -7.41 -24.26
C VAL A 510 18.07 -8.30 -24.48
N THR A 511 17.87 -9.60 -24.66
CA THR A 511 18.94 -10.57 -24.92
C THR A 511 19.71 -10.24 -26.20
N SER A 512 19.01 -9.85 -27.27
CA SER A 512 19.64 -9.43 -28.53
C SER A 512 20.50 -8.17 -28.36
N GLN A 513 20.01 -7.18 -27.61
CA GLN A 513 20.76 -5.95 -27.34
C GLN A 513 22.02 -6.20 -26.49
N LEU A 514 21.92 -7.07 -25.49
CA LEU A 514 23.07 -7.48 -24.66
C LEU A 514 24.17 -8.15 -25.50
N GLY A 515 23.80 -8.97 -26.49
CA GLY A 515 24.76 -9.63 -27.39
C GLY A 515 25.49 -8.67 -28.34
N GLU A 516 24.89 -7.53 -28.68
CA GLU A 516 25.46 -6.55 -29.62
C GLU A 516 26.36 -5.49 -28.94
N SER A 517 26.58 -5.58 -27.62
CA SER A 517 27.27 -4.53 -26.84
C SER A 517 26.67 -3.12 -27.03
N SER A 518 25.38 -3.04 -27.39
CA SER A 518 24.68 -1.78 -27.60
C SER A 518 24.09 -1.27 -26.29
N PHE A 519 24.02 0.06 -26.11
CA PHE A 519 23.29 0.64 -24.99
C PHE A 519 21.81 0.28 -25.13
N ILE A 520 21.24 -0.34 -24.10
CA ILE A 520 19.81 -0.63 -24.01
C ILE A 520 19.05 0.70 -23.99
N THR A 521 18.53 1.10 -25.15
CA THR A 521 17.80 2.35 -25.35
C THR A 521 16.31 2.06 -25.43
N GLY A 522 15.74 1.59 -24.32
CA GLY A 522 14.30 1.46 -24.14
C GLY A 522 13.72 2.71 -23.48
N LYS A 523 12.63 3.27 -24.02
CA LYS A 523 11.75 4.16 -23.25
C LYS A 523 11.08 3.27 -22.21
N GLY A 524 11.55 3.26 -20.96
CA GLY A 524 11.05 2.43 -19.86
C GLY A 524 12.18 1.82 -19.02
N ARG A 525 12.00 1.72 -17.69
CA ARG A 525 12.99 1.07 -16.80
C ARG A 525 12.66 -0.41 -16.62
N HIS A 526 13.50 -1.27 -17.19
CA HIS A 526 13.35 -2.73 -17.19
C HIS A 526 14.54 -3.45 -16.53
N ASP A 527 15.13 -2.82 -15.52
CA ASP A 527 16.41 -3.25 -14.94
C ASP A 527 16.41 -4.72 -14.49
N GLU A 528 15.34 -5.21 -13.84
CA GLU A 528 15.27 -6.61 -13.40
C GLU A 528 15.20 -7.60 -14.57
N LEU A 529 14.52 -7.23 -15.66
CA LEU A 529 14.48 -8.05 -16.87
C LEU A 529 15.86 -8.14 -17.53
N ILE A 530 16.60 -7.03 -17.54
CA ILE A 530 17.97 -6.97 -18.06
C ILE A 530 18.89 -7.85 -17.21
N GLU A 531 18.83 -7.73 -15.88
CA GLU A 531 19.60 -8.58 -14.98
C GLU A 531 19.22 -10.06 -15.10
N PHE A 532 17.93 -10.36 -15.28
CA PHE A 532 17.45 -11.72 -15.51
C PHE A 532 18.03 -12.29 -16.81
N ALA A 533 17.94 -11.55 -17.92
CA ALA A 533 18.49 -11.94 -19.22
C ALA A 533 20.01 -12.18 -19.14
N PHE A 534 20.74 -11.26 -18.51
CA PHE A 534 22.19 -11.37 -18.33
C PHE A 534 22.56 -12.65 -17.56
N LYS A 535 21.91 -12.91 -16.42
CA LYS A 535 22.16 -14.14 -15.63
C LYS A 535 21.87 -15.41 -16.43
N VAL A 536 20.77 -15.43 -17.18
CA VAL A 536 20.41 -16.56 -18.05
C VAL A 536 21.48 -16.80 -19.12
N MET A 537 22.01 -15.74 -19.75
CA MET A 537 23.09 -15.87 -20.74
C MET A 537 24.36 -16.44 -20.12
N THR A 538 24.81 -15.88 -18.99
CA THR A 538 26.01 -16.37 -18.28
C THR A 538 25.87 -17.83 -17.83
N ASP A 539 24.70 -18.21 -17.32
CA ASP A 539 24.44 -19.59 -16.89
C ASP A 539 24.42 -20.57 -18.08
N ARG A 540 23.90 -20.15 -19.25
CA ARG A 540 23.93 -20.94 -20.50
C ARG A 540 25.36 -21.16 -20.97
N GLU A 541 26.18 -20.11 -21.03
CA GLU A 541 27.59 -20.20 -21.42
C GLU A 541 28.37 -21.14 -20.48
N ALA A 542 28.13 -21.05 -19.17
CA ALA A 542 28.75 -21.93 -18.19
C ALA A 542 28.36 -23.42 -18.39
N GLN A 543 27.11 -23.71 -18.74
CA GLN A 543 26.67 -25.07 -19.07
C GLN A 543 27.32 -25.60 -20.34
N GLU A 544 27.45 -24.78 -21.38
CA GLU A 544 28.10 -25.17 -22.64
C GLU A 544 29.58 -25.50 -22.45
N VAL A 545 30.31 -24.70 -21.65
CA VAL A 545 31.72 -24.97 -21.32
C VAL A 545 31.88 -26.27 -20.52
N ASN A 546 30.97 -26.54 -19.58
CA ASN A 546 30.97 -27.76 -18.78
C ASN A 546 30.56 -29.02 -19.56
N HIS A 547 29.81 -28.88 -20.66
CA HIS A 547 29.47 -29.99 -21.56
C HIS A 547 30.52 -30.23 -22.65
N ALA A 548 31.37 -29.24 -22.92
CA ALA A 548 32.48 -29.35 -23.87
C ALA A 548 33.79 -29.89 -23.24
N CYS A 549 33.92 -29.83 -21.91
CA CYS A 549 34.96 -30.51 -21.12
C CYS A 549 34.51 -31.92 -20.73
#